data_AF-A0A1G1WFK6-F1
#
_entry.id   AF-A0A1G1WFK6-F1
#
_cell.length_a   1.000
_cell.length_b   1.000
_cell.length_c   1.000
_cell.angle_alpha   90.00
_cell.angle_beta   90.00
_cell.angle_gamma   90.00
#
_symmetry.space_group_name_H-M   'P 1'
#
loop_
_entity.id
_entity.type
_entity.pdbx_description
1 polymer ?
#
loop_
_entity_poly.entity_id
_entity_poly.type
_entity_poly.pdbx_seq_one_letter_code
_entity_poly.pdbx_strand_id
1 'polypeptide(L)'
;MIKTIGMLELRKRPGEFLDETFYRKSRFLIKRNRKAMAVLVPIEDFARYFEDEDIEIYTKERLKEFQKSDKTSPKASVKAKKLLYLQ
;
A
#
# COMPACT_ATOMS: atom_id res chain seq x y z
N MET A 1 1.20 4.31 19.19
CA MET A 1 1.92 3.02 19.27
C MET A 1 1.06 1.93 18.65
N ILE A 2 1.60 1.09 17.77
CA ILE A 2 0.85 0.02 17.08
C ILE A 2 0.86 -1.23 17.97
N LYS A 3 -0.32 -1.72 18.34
CA LYS A 3 -0.50 -2.96 19.10
C LYS A 3 -0.57 -4.15 18.12
N THR A 4 -0.07 -5.32 18.51
CA THR A 4 -0.20 -6.54 17.70
C THR A 4 -1.27 -7.44 18.31
N ILE A 5 -2.21 -7.92 17.50
CA ILE A 5 -3.27 -8.83 17.95
C ILE A 5 -3.39 -10.03 17.02
N GLY A 6 -3.89 -11.15 17.56
CA GLY A 6 -4.19 -12.34 16.77
C GLY A 6 -5.55 -12.24 16.08
N MET A 7 -5.69 -12.80 14.88
CA MET A 7 -6.97 -12.87 14.17
C MET A 7 -8.06 -13.54 15.01
N LEU A 8 -7.72 -14.56 15.80
CA LEU A 8 -8.67 -15.26 16.66
C LEU A 8 -9.20 -14.36 17.78
N GLU A 9 -8.36 -13.47 18.30
CA GLU A 9 -8.73 -12.52 19.34
C GLU A 9 -9.69 -11.47 18.78
N LEU A 10 -9.35 -10.90 17.62
CA LEU A 10 -10.22 -9.96 16.89
C LEU A 10 -11.60 -10.58 16.60
N ARG A 11 -11.65 -11.85 16.18
CA ARG A 11 -12.91 -12.54 15.91
C ARG A 11 -13.79 -12.69 17.16
N LYS A 12 -13.18 -12.92 18.32
CA LYS A 12 -13.91 -13.13 19.57
C LYS A 12 -14.55 -11.83 20.08
N ARG A 13 -13.90 -10.69 19.87
CA ARG A 13 -14.28 -9.41 20.47
C ARG A 13 -14.17 -8.24 19.49
N PRO A 14 -14.81 -8.30 18.30
CA PRO A 14 -14.59 -7.30 17.25
C PRO A 14 -15.03 -5.90 17.68
N GLY A 15 -16.11 -5.79 18.45
CA GLY A 15 -16.62 -4.51 18.97
C GLY A 15 -15.60 -3.80 19.87
N GLU A 16 -14.97 -4.51 20.81
CA GLU A 16 -13.97 -3.92 21.72
C GLU A 16 -12.79 -3.30 20.94
N PHE A 17 -12.31 -3.97 19.89
CA PHE A 17 -11.23 -3.45 19.06
C PHE A 17 -11.65 -2.23 18.23
N LEU A 18 -12.88 -2.22 17.72
CA LEU A 18 -13.44 -1.06 17.03
C LEU A 18 -13.59 0.14 17.97
N ASP A 19 -14.10 -0.08 19.19
CA ASP A 19 -14.23 0.97 20.20
C ASP A 19 -12.87 1.51 20.62
N GLU A 20 -11.88 0.64 20.86
CA GLU A 20 -10.51 1.08 21.13
C GLU A 20 -9.91 1.88 19.97
N THR A 21 -10.14 1.45 18.73
CA THR A 21 -9.67 2.19 17.55
C THR A 21 -10.37 3.54 17.43
N PHE A 22 -11.68 3.61 17.65
CA PHE A 22 -12.46 4.83 17.50
C PHE A 22 -12.20 5.84 18.63
N TYR A 23 -12.41 5.42 19.88
CA TYR A 23 -12.35 6.31 21.05
C TYR A 23 -10.93 6.55 21.56
N ARG A 24 -10.07 5.54 21.52
CA ARG A 24 -8.69 5.63 22.06
C ARG A 24 -7.63 5.85 20.99
N LYS A 25 -8.04 5.94 19.72
CA LYS A 25 -7.14 6.08 18.56
C LYS A 25 -6.05 4.99 18.52
N SER A 26 -6.41 3.79 19.00
CA SER A 26 -5.55 2.60 18.95
C SER A 26 -5.39 2.12 17.51
N ARG A 27 -4.17 1.67 17.19
CA ARG A 27 -3.82 1.06 15.89
C ARG A 27 -3.42 -0.39 16.13
N PHE A 28 -3.94 -1.30 15.33
CA PHE A 28 -3.71 -2.74 15.49
C PHE A 28 -3.11 -3.36 14.24
N LEU A 29 -2.04 -4.13 14.41
CA LEU A 29 -1.52 -5.06 13.42
C LEU A 29 -2.10 -6.45 13.70
N ILE A 30 -2.90 -6.96 12.77
CA ILE A 30 -3.60 -8.24 12.90
C ILE A 30 -2.73 -9.33 12.29
N LYS A 31 -2.42 -10.37 13.06
CA LYS A 31 -1.62 -11.53 12.63
C LYS A 31 -2.40 -12.84 12.62
N ARG A 32 -2.02 -13.75 11.72
CA ARG A 32 -2.40 -15.18 11.76
C ARG A 32 -1.15 -16.02 11.50
N ASN A 33 -0.91 -17.01 12.35
CA ASN A 33 0.27 -17.88 12.27
C ASN A 33 1.58 -17.07 12.10
N ARG A 34 1.76 -16.02 12.92
CA ARG A 34 2.89 -15.07 12.91
C ARG A 34 3.00 -14.14 11.69
N LYS A 35 2.19 -14.32 10.64
CA LYS A 35 2.16 -13.45 9.46
C LYS A 35 1.21 -12.28 9.67
N ALA A 36 1.65 -11.06 9.33
CA ALA A 36 0.78 -9.89 9.26
C ALA A 36 -0.26 -10.08 8.15
N MET A 37 -1.52 -9.77 8.45
CA MET A 37 -2.65 -9.94 7.52
C MET A 37 -3.33 -8.64 7.18
N ALA A 38 -3.59 -7.81 8.18
CA ALA A 38 -4.36 -6.58 8.05
C ALA A 38 -3.96 -5.61 9.15
N VAL A 39 -4.39 -4.36 8.99
CA VAL A 39 -4.33 -3.33 10.02
C VAL A 39 -5.74 -2.83 10.32
N LEU A 40 -5.98 -2.48 11.57
CA LEU A 40 -7.15 -1.71 11.98
C LEU A 40 -6.65 -0.37 12.50
N VAL A 41 -7.07 0.71 11.84
CA VAL A 41 -6.65 2.08 12.14
C VAL A 41 -7.87 2.98 12.23
N PRO A 42 -7.78 4.11 12.98
CA PRO A 42 -8.81 5.14 12.97
C PRO A 42 -9.07 5.63 11.55
N ILE A 43 -10.33 5.99 11.26
CA ILE A 43 -10.71 6.47 9.93
C ILE A 43 -9.96 7.74 9.53
N GLU A 44 -9.58 8.58 10.49
CA GLU A 44 -8.83 9.81 10.23
C GLU A 44 -7.39 9.51 9.81
N ASP A 45 -6.79 8.45 10.37
CA ASP A 45 -5.47 8.00 9.93
C ASP A 45 -5.56 7.39 8.53
N PHE A 46 -6.57 6.57 8.28
CA PHE A 46 -6.83 6.03 6.94
C PHE A 46 -6.97 7.16 5.92
N ALA A 47 -7.85 8.14 6.19
CA ALA A 47 -8.04 9.30 5.32
C ALA A 47 -6.71 10.00 5.03
N ARG A 48 -5.91 10.33 6.05
CA ARG A 48 -4.59 10.97 5.86
C ARG A 48 -3.63 10.15 5.01
N TYR A 49 -3.59 8.83 5.20
CA TYR A 49 -2.76 7.97 4.36
C TYR A 49 -3.17 8.03 2.88
N PHE A 50 -4.46 8.26 2.59
CA PHE A 50 -4.97 8.31 1.21
C PHE A 50 -5.25 9.74 0.71
N GLU A 51 -5.10 10.76 1.56
CA GLU A 51 -5.23 12.19 1.21
C GLU A 51 -3.92 12.70 0.57
N ASP A 52 -2.76 12.15 0.96
CA ASP A 52 -1.44 12.48 0.42
C ASP A 52 -1.04 11.64 -0.82
N GLU A 53 -1.95 10.86 -1.39
CA GLU A 53 -1.67 9.87 -2.43
C GLU A 53 -2.49 10.20 -3.71
N ASP A 54 -1.95 10.53 -4.89
CA ASP A 54 -0.63 10.30 -5.53
C ASP A 54 -0.08 8.86 -5.46
N ILE A 55 -0.73 7.95 -4.71
CA ILE A 55 -0.73 6.54 -5.07
C ILE A 55 -1.71 6.39 -6.22
N GLU A 56 -1.18 6.68 -7.42
CA GLU A 56 -1.71 6.04 -8.61
C GLU A 56 -1.65 4.53 -8.37
N ILE A 57 -2.75 3.94 -7.94
CA ILE A 57 -3.01 2.53 -8.12
C ILE A 57 -2.98 2.35 -9.65
N TYR A 58 -1.81 1.98 -10.19
CA TYR A 58 -1.62 1.89 -11.64
C TYR A 58 -2.60 0.87 -12.21
N THR A 59 -3.72 1.36 -12.73
CA THR A 59 -4.63 0.55 -13.50
C THR A 59 -3.91 0.07 -14.75
N LYS A 60 -4.37 -1.04 -15.32
CA LYS A 60 -3.79 -1.55 -16.57
C LYS A 60 -3.90 -0.53 -17.71
N GLU A 61 -4.87 0.39 -17.66
CA GLU A 61 -4.96 1.52 -18.58
C GLU A 61 -3.82 2.52 -18.38
N ARG A 62 -3.52 2.93 -17.14
CA ARG A 62 -2.48 3.92 -16.82
C ARG A 62 -1.09 3.45 -17.23
N LEU A 63 -0.78 2.17 -17.01
CA LEU A 63 0.49 1.56 -17.47
C LEU A 63 0.64 1.61 -18.99
N LYS A 64 -0.45 1.47 -19.75
CA LYS A 64 -0.42 1.58 -21.21
C LYS A 64 -0.21 3.02 -21.67
N GLU A 65 -0.70 4.00 -20.92
CA GLU A 65 -0.46 5.41 -21.19
C GLU A 65 1.01 5.78 -20.98
N PHE A 66 1.59 5.36 -19.85
CA PHE A 66 3.03 5.52 -19.61
C PHE A 66 3.87 4.83 -20.69
N GLN A 67 3.53 3.60 -21.08
CA GLN A 67 4.23 2.92 -22.18
C GLN A 67 4.08 3.60 -23.54
N LYS A 68 3.04 4.43 -23.73
CA LYS A 68 2.85 5.23 -24.95
C LYS A 68 3.60 6.56 -24.88
N SER A 69 3.60 7.23 -23.72
CA SER A 69 4.28 8.51 -23.51
C SER A 69 5.80 8.35 -23.38
N ASP A 70 6.23 7.23 -22.79
CA ASP A 70 7.64 6.90 -22.55
C ASP A 70 8.29 6.17 -23.76
N LYS A 71 7.63 6.23 -24.93
CA LYS A 71 8.23 5.83 -26.19
C LYS A 71 9.35 6.79 -26.54
N THR A 72 10.55 6.47 -26.06
CA THR A 72 11.78 7.04 -26.59
C THR A 72 11.83 6.79 -28.09
N SER A 73 12.28 7.79 -28.86
CA SER A 73 12.42 7.62 -30.31
C SER A 73 13.32 6.41 -30.60
N PRO A 74 13.12 5.68 -31.71
CA PRO A 74 13.89 4.46 -32.00
C PRO A 74 15.41 4.67 -31.90
N LYS A 75 15.88 5.87 -32.27
CA LYS A 75 17.30 6.26 -32.18
C LYS A 75 17.80 6.37 -30.72
N ALA A 76 16.97 6.87 -29.81
CA ALA A 76 17.32 7.01 -28.40
C ALA A 76 17.37 5.65 -27.68
N SER A 77 16.44 4.73 -27.98
CA SER A 77 16.45 3.37 -27.39
C SER A 77 17.68 2.56 -27.82
N VAL A 78 18.08 2.65 -29.10
CA VAL A 78 19.30 1.99 -29.61
C VAL A 78 20.56 2.53 -28.92
N LYS A 79 20.66 3.84 -28.71
CA LYS A 79 21.79 4.47 -28.01
C LYS A 79 21.86 4.04 -26.54
N ALA A 80 20.72 3.97 -25.85
CA ALA A 80 20.63 3.52 -24.47
C ALA A 80 21.05 2.04 -24.31
N LYS A 81 20.58 1.15 -25.19
CA LYS A 81 21.00 -0.26 -25.19
C LYS A 81 22.50 -0.40 -25.42
N LYS A 82 23.08 0.38 -26.33
CA LYS A 82 24.51 0.34 -26.61
C LYS A 82 25.35 0.75 -25.38
N LEU A 83 24.90 1.75 -24.62
CA LEU A 83 25.58 2.19 -23.39
C LEU A 83 25.42 1.21 -22.22
N LEU A 84 24.28 0.51 -22.12
CA LEU A 84 24.00 -0.44 -21.04
C LEU A 84 24.65 -1.82 -21.24
N TYR A 85 24.89 -2.24 -22.48
CA TYR A 85 25.54 -3.53 -22.81
C TYR A 85 27.05 -3.41 -23.10
N LEU A 86 27.64 -2.23 -22.91
CA LEU A 86 29.10 -1.99 -23.01
C LEU A 86 29.77 -1.85 -21.63
N GLN A 87 29.10 -2.25 -20.54
CA GLN A 87 29.69 -2.47 -19.23
C GLN A 87 30.06 -3.94 -19.02
#